data_AF-A0A965XK48-F1
#
_entry.id   AF-A0A965XK48-F1
#
_cell.length_a   1.000
_cell.length_b   1.000
_cell.length_c   1.000
_cell.angle_alpha   90.00
_cell.angle_beta   90.00
_cell.angle_gamma   90.00
#
_symmetry.space_group_name_H-M   'P 1'
#
loop_
_entity.id
_entity.type
_entity.pdbx_description
1 polymer ?
#
loop_
_entity_poly.entity_id
_entity_poly.type
_entity_poly.pdbx_seq_one_letter_code
_entity_poly.pdbx_strand_id
1 'polypeptide(L)'
;MWVLVIGFLSGIISGMGIGGGTILIPALILILHLDQHQAQGVNLIYFIPTAVVALITHTKNKNVLWKTAKPLALFGLAAAAAGSFLAVSLNADLLRKIFAGFLFFMGLSEVFKKKKERGRDDLNKDEFSKLKLKFIQANLDEKIAIYTQTPGLTTPQYKELLQNYPYQQLDKLEAELR
;
A
#
# COMPACT_ATOMS: atom_id res chain seq x y z
N MET A 1 -13.48 20.06 22.63
CA MET A 1 -12.10 19.64 22.92
C MET A 1 -11.73 18.31 22.25
N TRP A 2 -12.47 17.22 22.51
CA TRP A 2 -12.17 15.86 22.01
C TRP A 2 -12.16 15.71 20.46
N VAL A 3 -13.00 16.45 19.74
CA VAL A 3 -13.06 16.43 18.27
C VAL A 3 -11.70 16.75 17.63
N LEU A 4 -10.99 17.76 18.18
CA LEU A 4 -9.70 18.20 17.64
C LEU A 4 -8.61 17.14 17.84
N VAL A 5 -8.60 16.48 19.00
CA VAL A 5 -7.64 15.42 19.33
C VAL A 5 -7.86 14.20 18.43
N ILE A 6 -9.10 13.77 18.27
CA ILE A 6 -9.47 12.62 17.43
C ILE A 6 -9.20 12.93 15.95
N GLY A 7 -9.54 14.13 15.49
CA GLY A 7 -9.23 14.58 14.13
C GLY A 7 -7.73 14.62 13.85
N PHE A 8 -6.93 15.10 14.81
CA PHE A 8 -5.47 15.14 14.69
C PHE A 8 -4.83 13.75 14.64
N LEU A 9 -5.22 12.85 15.55
CA LEU A 9 -4.75 11.45 15.58
C LEU A 9 -5.15 10.69 14.30
N SER A 10 -6.39 10.86 13.86
CA SER A 10 -6.86 10.31 12.58
C SER A 10 -6.04 10.85 11.41
N GLY A 11 -5.67 12.14 11.45
CA GLY A 11 -4.76 12.81 10.52
C GLY A 11 -3.47 12.04 10.30
N ILE A 12 -2.77 11.77 11.39
CA ILE A 12 -1.48 11.06 11.40
C ILE A 12 -1.64 9.66 10.80
N ILE A 13 -2.64 8.90 11.25
CA ILE A 13 -2.84 7.52 10.80
C ILE A 13 -3.25 7.47 9.33
N SER A 14 -4.05 8.44 8.87
CA SER A 14 -4.39 8.58 7.46
C SER A 14 -3.16 8.88 6.61
N GLY A 15 -2.23 9.71 7.11
CA GLY A 15 -0.95 10.00 6.47
C GLY A 15 -0.04 8.77 6.33
N MET A 16 -0.20 7.76 7.19
CA MET A 16 0.51 6.48 7.11
C MET A 16 -0.08 5.53 6.05
N GLY A 17 -1.11 5.95 5.30
CA GLY A 17 -1.68 5.18 4.19
C GLY A 17 -2.75 4.16 4.59
N ILE A 18 -3.15 4.12 5.87
CA ILE A 18 -4.17 3.20 6.39
C ILE A 18 -5.59 3.71 6.06
N GLY A 19 -5.74 5.01 5.78
CA GLY A 19 -7.02 5.68 5.57
C GLY A 19 -7.72 5.99 6.90
N GLY A 20 -7.88 7.28 7.22
CA GLY A 20 -8.34 7.71 8.55
C GLY A 20 -9.75 7.24 8.95
N GLY A 21 -10.61 6.92 7.97
CA GLY A 21 -12.03 6.60 8.21
C GLY A 21 -12.28 5.33 9.02
N THR A 22 -11.40 4.34 8.94
CA THR A 22 -11.51 3.07 9.69
C THR A 22 -11.48 3.30 11.20
N ILE A 23 -10.77 4.35 11.65
CA ILE A 23 -10.60 4.69 13.06
C ILE A 23 -11.47 5.90 13.44
N LEU A 24 -11.60 6.88 12.54
CA LEU A 24 -12.37 8.09 12.78
C LEU A 24 -13.85 7.80 12.99
N ILE A 25 -14.45 6.91 12.19
CA ILE A 25 -15.88 6.59 12.29
C ILE A 25 -16.22 5.93 13.65
N PRO A 26 -15.54 4.85 14.09
CA PRO A 26 -15.75 4.30 15.42
C PRO A 26 -15.49 5.31 16.54
N ALA A 27 -14.45 6.14 16.43
CA ALA A 27 -14.16 7.15 17.44
C ALA A 27 -15.29 8.19 17.58
N LEU A 28 -15.86 8.65 16.46
CA LEU A 28 -16.98 9.58 16.46
C LEU A 28 -18.25 8.98 17.07
N ILE A 29 -18.52 7.69 16.83
CA ILE A 29 -19.71 7.02 17.36
C ILE A 29 -19.52 6.68 18.84
N LEU A 30 -18.38 6.10 19.22
CA LEU A 30 -18.16 5.59 20.58
C LEU A 30 -17.83 6.69 21.59
N ILE A 31 -17.11 7.74 21.17
CA ILE A 31 -16.68 8.82 22.06
C ILE A 31 -17.65 9.99 22.00
N LEU A 32 -18.08 10.38 20.80
CA LEU A 32 -18.96 11.55 20.61
C LEU A 32 -20.45 11.20 20.50
N HIS A 33 -20.81 9.91 20.53
CA HIS A 33 -22.20 9.44 20.50
C HIS A 33 -22.99 9.98 19.29
N LEU A 34 -22.29 10.21 18.17
CA LEU A 34 -22.90 10.67 16.93
C LEU A 34 -23.63 9.53 16.23
N ASP A 35 -24.72 9.89 15.54
CA ASP A 35 -25.40 8.96 14.65
C ASP A 35 -24.50 8.53 13.48
N GLN A 36 -24.71 7.31 12.99
CA GLN A 36 -23.91 6.72 11.90
C GLN A 36 -23.83 7.62 10.67
N HIS A 37 -24.94 8.25 10.29
CA HIS A 37 -25.02 9.17 9.15
C HIS A 37 -24.16 10.43 9.37
N GLN A 38 -24.19 10.99 10.58
CA GLN A 38 -23.39 12.16 10.93
C GLN A 38 -21.90 11.83 10.96
N ALA A 39 -21.53 10.70 11.56
CA ALA A 39 -20.14 10.24 11.62
C ALA A 39 -19.53 10.03 10.22
N GLN A 40 -20.30 9.44 9.29
CA GLN A 40 -19.86 9.28 7.91
C GLN A 40 -19.73 10.60 7.16
N GLY A 41 -20.67 11.54 7.35
CA GLY A 41 -20.61 12.87 6.76
C GLY A 41 -19.37 13.66 7.23
N VAL A 42 -19.10 13.65 8.54
CA VAL A 42 -17.91 14.30 9.12
C VAL A 42 -16.63 13.67 8.57
N ASN A 43 -16.56 12.34 8.46
CA ASN A 43 -15.43 11.64 7.87
C ASN A 43 -15.18 12.08 6.41
N LEU A 44 -16.23 12.27 5.62
CA LEU A 44 -16.10 12.73 4.23
C LEU A 44 -15.51 14.15 4.13
N ILE A 45 -16.00 15.07 4.97
CA ILE A 45 -15.46 16.44 5.04
C ILE A 45 -13.98 16.43 5.44
N TYR A 46 -13.62 15.59 6.41
CA TYR A 46 -12.24 15.40 6.85
C TYR A 46 -11.32 14.88 5.74
N PHE A 47 -11.84 14.09 4.79
CA PHE A 47 -11.06 13.60 3.66
C PHE A 47 -10.72 14.69 2.63
N ILE A 48 -11.49 15.77 2.54
CA ILE A 48 -11.28 16.85 1.54
C ILE A 48 -9.87 17.47 1.63
N PRO A 49 -9.43 18.04 2.77
CA PRO A 49 -8.10 18.65 2.86
C PRO A 49 -6.99 17.62 2.63
N THR A 50 -7.17 16.39 3.14
CA THR A 50 -6.22 15.29 2.96
C THR A 50 -6.07 14.91 1.49
N ALA A 51 -7.18 14.81 0.75
CA ALA A 51 -7.19 14.50 -0.67
C ALA A 51 -6.54 15.62 -1.50
N VAL A 52 -6.77 16.89 -1.14
CA VAL A 52 -6.13 18.03 -1.80
C VAL A 52 -4.61 17.97 -1.64
N VAL A 53 -4.12 17.78 -0.41
CA VAL A 53 -2.67 17.67 -0.13
C VAL A 53 -2.06 16.46 -0.85
N ALA A 54 -2.76 15.31 -0.83
CA ALA A 54 -2.32 14.11 -1.53
C ALA A 54 -2.21 14.34 -3.04
N LEU A 55 -3.21 14.98 -3.65
CA LEU A 55 -3.25 15.28 -5.08
C LEU A 55 -2.13 16.23 -5.49
N ILE A 56 -1.90 17.30 -4.73
CA ILE A 56 -0.82 18.26 -4.98
C ILE A 56 0.54 17.55 -4.91
N THR A 57 0.76 16.76 -3.86
CA THR A 57 2.04 16.06 -3.64
C THR A 57 2.31 15.03 -4.73
N HIS A 58 1.32 14.22 -5.10
CA HIS A 58 1.47 13.23 -6.17
C HIS A 58 1.67 13.86 -7.55
N THR A 59 1.00 14.99 -7.80
CA THR A 59 1.13 15.73 -9.05
C THR A 59 2.53 16.35 -9.17
N LYS A 60 3.05 16.94 -8.08
CA LYS A 60 4.42 17.47 -8.02
C LYS A 60 5.48 16.40 -8.28
N ASN A 61 5.26 15.18 -7.78
CA ASN A 61 6.17 14.06 -7.96
C ASN A 61 6.03 13.34 -9.31
N LYS A 62 5.21 13.85 -10.26
CA LYS A 62 4.92 13.22 -11.56
C LYS A 62 4.40 11.78 -11.50
N ASN A 63 3.91 11.33 -10.35
CA ASN A 63 3.38 9.98 -10.14
C ASN A 63 1.93 9.80 -10.57
N VAL A 64 1.32 10.79 -11.22
CA VAL A 64 -0.08 10.73 -11.66
C VAL A 64 -0.16 10.29 -13.12
N LEU A 65 -0.57 9.05 -13.32
CA LEU A 65 -0.95 8.53 -14.65
C LEU A 65 -2.31 9.09 -15.05
N TRP A 66 -2.33 10.31 -15.61
CA TRP A 66 -3.56 11.03 -15.97
C TRP A 66 -4.49 10.26 -16.92
N LYS A 67 -3.94 9.38 -17.76
CA LYS A 67 -4.73 8.50 -18.65
C LYS A 67 -5.64 7.55 -17.87
N THR A 68 -5.18 7.05 -16.73
CA THR A 68 -5.94 6.14 -15.85
C THR A 68 -6.70 6.91 -14.78
N ALA A 69 -6.14 8.00 -14.26
CA ALA A 69 -6.73 8.78 -13.19
C ALA A 69 -8.07 9.41 -13.58
N LYS A 70 -8.20 9.94 -14.80
CA LYS A 70 -9.45 10.57 -15.29
C LYS A 70 -10.65 9.62 -15.35
N PRO A 71 -10.58 8.47 -16.04
CA PRO A 71 -11.70 7.53 -16.05
C PRO A 71 -11.99 7.01 -14.65
N LEU A 72 -10.96 6.72 -13.85
CA LEU A 72 -11.14 6.25 -12.48
C LEU A 72 -11.85 7.28 -11.59
N ALA A 73 -11.52 8.58 -11.75
CA ALA A 73 -12.21 9.66 -11.04
C ALA A 73 -13.68 9.77 -11.45
N LEU A 74 -13.99 9.62 -12.75
CA LEU A 74 -15.37 9.67 -13.25
C LEU A 74 -16.21 8.49 -12.73
N PHE A 75 -15.71 7.26 -12.87
CA PHE A 75 -16.40 6.08 -12.34
C PHE A 75 -16.49 6.11 -10.82
N GLY A 76 -15.45 6.58 -10.13
CA GLY A 76 -15.45 6.77 -8.69
C GLY A 76 -16.50 7.77 -8.23
N LEU A 77 -16.64 8.90 -8.92
CA LEU A 77 -17.66 9.91 -8.61
C LEU A 77 -19.08 9.36 -8.82
N ALA A 78 -19.31 8.64 -9.93
CA ALA A 78 -20.60 8.01 -10.21
C ALA A 78 -20.96 6.94 -9.17
N ALA A 79 -20.00 6.08 -8.81
CA ALA A 79 -20.17 5.05 -7.79
C ALA A 79 -20.39 5.66 -6.40
N ALA A 80 -19.67 6.72 -6.04
CA ALA A 80 -19.84 7.44 -4.79
C ALA A 80 -21.21 8.10 -4.69
N ALA A 81 -21.70 8.72 -5.77
CA ALA A 81 -23.03 9.31 -5.82
C ALA A 81 -24.11 8.22 -5.63
N ALA A 82 -24.06 7.15 -6.42
CA ALA A 82 -25.00 6.04 -6.32
C ALA A 82 -24.98 5.38 -4.93
N GLY A 83 -23.78 5.14 -4.38
CA GLY A 83 -23.60 4.60 -3.03
C GLY A 83 -24.12 5.53 -1.94
N SER A 84 -23.95 6.85 -2.10
CA SER A 84 -24.49 7.84 -1.16
C SER A 84 -26.02 7.85 -1.14
N PHE A 85 -26.68 7.79 -2.30
CA PHE A 85 -28.15 7.69 -2.36
C PHE A 85 -28.65 6.40 -1.69
N LEU A 86 -27.95 5.29 -1.91
CA LEU A 86 -28.28 4.04 -1.23
C LEU A 86 -28.04 4.13 0.28
N ALA A 87 -26.95 4.75 0.72
CA ALA A 87 -26.64 4.90 2.15
C ALA A 87 -27.68 5.73 2.88
N VAL A 88 -28.10 6.88 2.32
CA VAL A 88 -29.08 7.79 2.93
C VAL A 88 -30.48 7.18 3.02
N SER A 89 -30.81 6.24 2.13
CA SER A 89 -32.09 5.51 2.17
C SER A 89 -32.14 4.39 3.22
N LEU A 90 -31.02 4.07 3.88
CA LEU A 90 -30.97 3.08 4.96
C LEU A 90 -31.08 3.74 6.34
N ASN A 91 -31.77 3.04 7.26
CA ASN A 91 -31.82 3.42 8.67
C ASN A 91 -30.43 3.37 9.31
N ALA A 92 -30.15 4.29 10.25
CA ALA A 92 -28.85 4.42 10.91
C ALA A 92 -28.38 3.11 11.58
N ASP A 93 -29.29 2.37 12.22
CA ASP A 93 -28.96 1.08 12.84
C ASP A 93 -28.52 0.00 11.86
N LEU A 94 -29.19 -0.06 10.70
CA LEU A 94 -28.88 -1.03 9.67
C LEU A 94 -27.55 -0.67 8.98
N LEU A 95 -27.34 0.62 8.70
CA LEU A 95 -26.07 1.13 8.17
C LEU A 95 -24.90 0.86 9.14
N ARG A 96 -25.12 1.02 10.45
CA ARG A 96 -24.15 0.71 11.50
C ARG A 96 -23.79 -0.78 11.52
N LYS A 97 -24.78 -1.68 11.42
CA LYS A 97 -24.54 -3.13 11.37
C LYS A 97 -23.76 -3.55 10.13
N ILE A 98 -24.10 -3.00 8.96
CA ILE A 98 -23.36 -3.25 7.71
C ILE A 98 -21.91 -2.79 7.85
N PHE A 99 -21.70 -1.58 8.36
CA PHE A 99 -20.35 -1.03 8.54
C PHE A 99 -19.52 -1.84 9.55
N ALA A 100 -20.13 -2.28 10.65
CA ALA A 100 -19.48 -3.16 11.62
C ALA A 100 -19.08 -4.51 11.00
N GLY A 101 -19.96 -5.13 10.21
CA GLY A 101 -19.65 -6.36 9.48
C GLY A 101 -18.51 -6.17 8.46
N PHE A 102 -18.51 -5.04 7.75
CA PHE A 102 -17.43 -4.66 6.84
C PHE A 102 -16.08 -4.52 7.57
N LEU A 103 -16.04 -3.80 8.69
CA LEU A 103 -14.82 -3.67 9.50
C LEU A 103 -14.33 -5.02 10.04
N PHE A 104 -15.24 -5.86 10.51
CA PHE A 104 -14.89 -7.20 10.98
C PHE A 104 -14.28 -8.06 9.87
N PHE A 105 -14.91 -8.07 8.70
CA PHE A 105 -14.38 -8.77 7.53
C PHE A 105 -13.02 -8.23 7.08
N MET A 106 -12.84 -6.90 7.05
CA MET A 106 -11.58 -6.29 6.66
C MET A 106 -10.46 -6.62 7.67
N GLY A 107 -10.74 -6.55 8.97
CA GLY A 107 -9.79 -6.93 10.01
C GLY A 107 -9.41 -8.41 9.91
N LEU A 108 -10.38 -9.29 9.67
CA LEU A 108 -10.14 -10.71 9.47
C LEU A 108 -9.28 -10.97 8.22
N SER A 109 -9.60 -10.31 7.11
CA SER A 109 -8.85 -10.40 5.87
C SER A 109 -7.40 -9.97 6.05
N GLU A 110 -7.15 -8.91 6.82
CA GLU A 110 -5.79 -8.40 7.05
C GLU A 110 -4.96 -9.35 7.93
N VAL A 111 -5.57 -9.98 8.94
CA VAL A 111 -4.90 -11.00 9.78
C VAL A 111 -4.53 -12.25 8.98
N PHE A 112 -5.39 -12.68 8.06
CA PHE A 112 -5.13 -13.84 7.21
C PHE A 112 -4.28 -13.53 5.97
N LYS A 113 -4.03 -12.25 5.68
CA LYS A 113 -3.18 -11.85 4.56
C LYS A 113 -1.73 -12.15 4.93
N LYS A 114 -1.19 -13.26 4.42
CA LYS A 114 0.26 -13.44 4.32
C LYS A 114 0.82 -12.20 3.63
N LYS A 115 1.74 -11.50 4.29
CA LYS A 115 2.48 -10.34 3.77
C LYS A 115 3.16 -10.77 2.46
N LYS A 116 2.45 -10.66 1.35
CA LYS A 116 3.01 -10.85 0.02
C LYS A 116 3.92 -9.67 -0.20
N GLU A 117 5.23 -9.90 -0.13
CA GLU A 117 6.25 -8.91 -0.47
C GLU A 117 5.92 -8.38 -1.88
N ARG A 118 5.31 -7.20 -1.93
CA ARG A 118 5.04 -6.48 -3.17
C ARG A 118 6.38 -5.92 -3.64
N GLY A 119 6.92 -6.46 -4.73
CA GLY A 119 7.87 -5.73 -5.58
C GLY A 119 9.24 -6.35 -5.86
N ARG A 120 9.35 -7.67 -5.98
CA ARG A 120 10.33 -8.27 -6.90
C ARG A 120 9.57 -9.32 -7.70
N ASP A 121 9.59 -9.23 -9.02
CA ASP A 121 9.32 -10.41 -9.85
C ASP A 121 10.37 -11.43 -9.42
N ASP A 122 9.98 -12.31 -8.51
CA ASP A 122 10.83 -13.35 -8.00
C ASP A 122 11.11 -14.28 -9.17
N LEU A 123 12.39 -14.37 -9.54
CA LEU A 123 12.83 -15.34 -10.54
C LEU A 123 12.27 -16.71 -10.14
N ASN A 124 11.43 -17.27 -11.02
CA ASN A 124 10.90 -18.62 -10.79
C ASN A 124 12.09 -19.58 -10.64
N LYS A 125 11.92 -20.68 -9.91
CA LYS A 125 12.98 -21.65 -9.61
C LYS A 125 13.75 -22.10 -10.86
N ASP A 126 13.08 -22.24 -11.99
CA ASP A 126 13.69 -22.62 -13.26
C ASP A 126 14.59 -21.53 -13.84
N GLU A 127 14.17 -20.27 -13.75
CA GLU A 127 14.94 -19.11 -14.21
C GLU A 127 16.15 -18.87 -13.30
N PHE A 128 15.97 -18.98 -11.99
CA PHE A 128 17.07 -18.89 -11.03
C PHE A 128 18.09 -20.01 -11.21
N SER A 129 17.65 -21.23 -11.52
CA SER A 129 18.57 -22.36 -11.79
C SER A 129 19.43 -22.10 -13.02
N LYS A 130 18.84 -21.56 -14.10
CA LYS A 130 19.58 -21.15 -15.30
C LYS A 130 20.55 -20.00 -15.00
N LEU A 131 20.11 -19.01 -14.22
CA LEU A 131 20.95 -17.88 -13.81
C LEU A 131 22.13 -18.34 -12.97
N LYS A 132 21.90 -19.24 -12.01
CA LYS A 132 22.94 -19.83 -11.16
C LYS A 132 23.98 -20.59 -11.98
N LEU A 133 23.54 -21.39 -12.96
CA LEU A 133 24.45 -22.09 -13.87
C LEU A 133 25.29 -21.11 -14.70
N LYS A 134 24.65 -20.07 -15.26
CA LYS A 134 25.36 -19.01 -15.98
C LYS A 134 26.37 -18.29 -15.08
N PHE A 135 25.98 -18.01 -13.84
CA PHE A 135 26.83 -17.37 -12.84
C PHE A 135 28.05 -18.22 -12.46
N ILE A 136 27.88 -19.54 -12.28
CA ILE A 136 28.99 -20.44 -11.93
C ILE A 136 30.02 -20.52 -13.08
N GLN A 137 29.54 -20.51 -14.33
CA GLN A 137 30.38 -20.61 -15.53
C GLN A 137 30.93 -19.27 -16.03
N ALA A 138 30.42 -18.15 -15.52
CA ALA A 138 30.79 -16.81 -15.93
C ALA A 138 32.18 -16.39 -15.46
N ASN A 139 32.81 -15.50 -16.24
CA ASN A 139 34.04 -14.80 -15.84
C ASN A 139 33.75 -13.76 -14.76
N LEU A 140 34.78 -13.23 -14.10
CA LEU A 140 34.62 -12.33 -12.94
C LEU A 140 33.77 -11.09 -13.27
N ASP A 141 33.98 -10.47 -14.43
CA ASP A 141 33.21 -9.28 -14.85
C ASP A 141 31.74 -9.61 -15.13
N GLU A 142 31.47 -10.78 -15.72
CA GLU A 142 30.10 -11.28 -15.93
C GLU A 142 29.41 -11.66 -14.62
N LYS A 143 30.16 -12.19 -13.64
CA LYS A 143 29.64 -12.43 -12.29
C LYS A 143 29.18 -11.13 -11.65
N ILE A 144 29.95 -10.05 -11.78
CA ILE A 144 29.57 -8.75 -11.24
C ILE A 144 28.35 -8.18 -11.98
N ALA A 145 28.32 -8.27 -13.32
CA ALA A 145 27.18 -7.81 -14.12
C ALA A 145 25.88 -8.57 -13.78
N ILE A 146 25.93 -9.89 -13.57
CA ILE A 146 24.76 -10.69 -13.15
C ILE A 146 24.26 -10.21 -11.78
N TYR A 147 25.13 -9.75 -10.90
CA TYR A 147 24.74 -9.22 -9.60
C TYR A 147 24.12 -7.83 -9.67
N THR A 148 24.78 -6.92 -10.36
CA THR A 148 24.39 -5.51 -10.41
C THR A 148 23.22 -5.25 -11.35
N GLN A 149 23.07 -6.06 -12.40
CA GLN A 149 22.11 -5.81 -13.48
C GLN A 149 20.92 -6.77 -13.52
N THR A 150 20.89 -7.85 -12.73
CA THR A 150 19.73 -8.77 -12.75
C THR A 150 18.62 -8.26 -11.83
N PRO A 151 17.48 -7.78 -12.37
CA PRO A 151 16.32 -7.42 -11.55
C PRO A 151 15.66 -8.67 -10.96
N GLY A 152 15.07 -8.56 -9.77
CA GLY A 152 14.16 -9.59 -9.24
C GLY A 152 14.77 -10.65 -8.31
N LEU A 153 16.07 -10.62 -7.99
CA LEU A 153 16.62 -11.58 -7.02
C LEU A 153 16.11 -11.32 -5.59
N THR A 154 15.61 -12.37 -4.94
CA THR A 154 15.27 -12.35 -3.52
C THR A 154 16.52 -12.43 -2.63
N THR A 155 16.42 -12.01 -1.36
CA THR A 155 17.55 -12.07 -0.40
C THR A 155 18.16 -13.48 -0.27
N PRO A 156 17.38 -14.58 -0.24
CA PRO A 156 17.93 -15.94 -0.23
C PRO A 156 18.69 -16.29 -1.53
N GLN A 157 18.15 -15.93 -2.70
CA GLN A 157 18.78 -16.16 -4.00
C GLN A 157 20.11 -15.41 -4.13
N TYR A 158 20.16 -14.17 -3.64
CA TYR A 158 21.39 -13.37 -3.56
C TYR A 158 22.46 -14.07 -2.72
N LYS A 159 22.08 -14.56 -1.53
CA LYS A 159 22.99 -15.25 -0.62
C LYS A 159 23.53 -16.55 -1.23
N GLU A 160 22.71 -17.26 -1.98
CA GLU A 160 23.09 -18.51 -2.65
C GLU A 160 24.06 -18.28 -3.83
N LEU A 161 23.90 -17.19 -4.57
CA LEU A 161 24.91 -16.81 -5.55
C LEU A 161 26.22 -16.40 -4.86
N LEU A 162 26.19 -15.74 -3.69
CA LEU A 162 27.39 -15.18 -3.04
C LEU A 162 28.32 -16.28 -2.54
N GLN A 163 27.74 -17.42 -2.16
CA GLN A 163 28.49 -18.61 -1.79
C GLN A 163 29.38 -19.13 -2.93
N ASN A 164 29.07 -18.79 -4.19
CA ASN A 164 29.83 -19.21 -5.38
C ASN A 164 30.73 -18.08 -5.93
N TYR A 165 30.81 -16.94 -5.23
CA TYR A 165 31.69 -15.83 -5.60
C TYR A 165 33.08 -16.04 -4.94
N PRO A 166 34.20 -15.84 -5.66
CA PRO A 166 35.54 -15.96 -5.07
C PRO A 166 35.78 -14.91 -3.98
N TYR A 167 35.97 -15.36 -2.74
CA TYR A 167 36.13 -14.50 -1.55
C TYR A 167 37.23 -13.43 -1.69
N GLN A 168 38.29 -13.72 -2.43
CA GLN A 168 39.42 -12.80 -2.65
C GLN A 168 39.05 -11.57 -3.50
N GLN A 169 37.87 -11.55 -4.11
CA GLN A 169 37.44 -10.53 -5.06
C GLN A 169 36.13 -9.83 -4.62
N LEU A 170 35.69 -10.07 -3.39
CA LEU A 170 34.51 -9.43 -2.80
C LEU A 170 34.64 -7.90 -2.75
N ASP A 171 35.83 -7.38 -2.49
CA ASP A 171 36.07 -5.93 -2.44
C ASP A 171 35.73 -5.22 -3.76
N LYS A 172 35.94 -5.89 -4.90
CA LYS A 172 35.58 -5.35 -6.22
C LYS A 172 34.08 -5.26 -6.40
N LEU A 173 33.35 -6.28 -5.95
CA LEU A 173 31.89 -6.30 -5.98
C LEU A 173 31.30 -5.23 -5.05
N GLU A 174 31.87 -5.04 -3.86
CA GLU A 174 31.46 -3.98 -2.93
C GLU A 174 31.70 -2.57 -3.50
N ALA A 175 32.79 -2.37 -4.23
CA ALA A 175 33.09 -1.10 -4.88
C ALA A 175 32.08 -0.73 -6.00
N GLU A 176 31.52 -1.73 -6.69
CA GLU A 176 30.54 -1.53 -7.77
C GLU A 176 29.09 -1.37 -7.27
N LEU A 177 28.84 -1.74 -6.00
CA LEU A 177 27.53 -1.63 -5.34
C LEU A 177 27.35 -0.33 -4.53
N ARG A 178 28.43 0.43 -4.29
CA ARG A 178 28.41 1.74 -3.61
C ARG A 178 28.14 2.88 -4.58
#